data_AF-A0A953RP55-F1
#
_entry.id   AF-A0A953RP55-F1
#
_cell.length_a   1.000
_cell.length_b   1.000
_cell.length_c   1.000
_cell.angle_alpha   90.00
_cell.angle_beta   90.00
_cell.angle_gamma   90.00
#
_symmetry.space_group_name_H-M   'P 1'
#
loop_
_entity.id
_entity.type
_entity.pdbx_description
1 polymer ?
#
loop_
_entity_poly.entity_id
_entity_poly.type
_entity_poly.pdbx_seq_one_letter_code
_entity_poly.pdbx_strand_id
1 'polypeptide(L)'
;MAPVATTFFFYFLSALTVLSAVLVITRKNAVHSALALIVSLLGQAALYLMLYAPFVAGVQIILYAGGIMVLFLFVIMLVNIEKLNVADPALVAHQPRDRLRAALAARH
;
A
#
# COMPACT_ATOMS: atom_id res chain seq x y z
N MET A 1 38.75 15.04 -8.99
CA MET A 1 38.39 13.84 -8.21
C MET A 1 36.93 13.98 -7.81
N ALA A 2 36.02 13.22 -8.42
CA ALA A 2 34.63 13.22 -7.98
C ALA A 2 34.58 12.63 -6.55
N PRO A 3 33.88 13.25 -5.59
CA PRO A 3 33.82 12.72 -4.23
C PRO A 3 33.20 11.31 -4.25
N VAL A 4 33.94 10.33 -3.73
CA VAL A 4 33.50 8.91 -3.65
C VAL A 4 32.20 8.78 -2.84
N ALA A 5 31.94 9.72 -1.94
CA ALA A 5 30.69 9.83 -1.18
C ALA A 5 29.45 9.78 -2.10
N THR A 6 29.44 10.50 -3.23
CA THR A 6 28.30 10.53 -4.14
C THR A 6 28.04 9.17 -4.80
N THR A 7 29.09 8.41 -5.09
CA THR A 7 28.93 7.06 -5.68
C THR A 7 28.34 6.10 -4.66
N PHE A 8 28.80 6.16 -3.41
CA PHE A 8 28.26 5.35 -2.32
C PHE A 8 26.78 5.64 -2.08
N PHE A 9 26.40 6.91 -1.95
CA PHE A 9 24.99 7.29 -1.75
C PHE A 9 24.12 6.85 -2.93
N PHE A 10 24.61 6.95 -4.16
CA PHE A 10 23.86 6.53 -5.35
C PHE A 10 23.53 5.04 -5.30
N TYR A 11 24.53 4.18 -5.09
CA TYR A 11 24.32 2.74 -5.00
C TYR A 11 23.44 2.35 -3.81
N PHE A 12 23.60 3.04 -2.67
CA PHE A 12 22.77 2.81 -1.50
C PHE A 12 21.29 3.17 -1.76
N LEU A 13 21.02 4.36 -2.31
CA LEU A 13 19.66 4.80 -2.64
C LEU A 13 19.03 3.95 -3.75
N SER A 14 19.81 3.58 -4.78
CA SER A 14 19.30 2.73 -5.86
C SER A 14 18.97 1.33 -5.37
N ALA A 15 19.85 0.73 -4.55
CA ALA A 15 19.60 -0.59 -3.96
C ALA A 15 18.37 -0.56 -3.04
N LEU A 16 18.23 0.49 -2.21
CA LEU A 16 17.04 0.68 -1.38
C LEU A 16 15.77 0.81 -2.22
N THR A 17 15.80 1.61 -3.28
CA THR A 17 14.66 1.82 -4.18
C THR A 17 14.21 0.52 -4.85
N VAL A 18 15.17 -0.26 -5.37
CA VAL A 18 14.89 -1.56 -6.01
C VAL A 18 14.38 -2.57 -5.00
N LEU A 19 14.99 -2.66 -3.81
CA LEU A 19 14.55 -3.56 -2.75
C LEU A 19 13.11 -3.25 -2.32
N SER A 20 12.78 -1.97 -2.13
CA SER A 20 11.42 -1.54 -1.84
C SER A 20 10.45 -1.92 -2.96
N ALA A 21 10.81 -1.74 -4.23
CA ALA A 21 9.98 -2.14 -5.37
C ALA A 21 9.73 -3.66 -5.40
N VAL A 22 10.74 -4.48 -5.10
CA VAL A 22 10.57 -5.94 -4.98
C VAL A 22 9.63 -6.28 -3.82
N LEU A 23 9.73 -5.57 -2.69
CA LEU A 23 8.84 -5.76 -1.54
C LEU A 23 7.38 -5.43 -1.88
N VAL A 24 7.10 -4.48 -2.78
CA VAL A 24 5.74 -4.17 -3.24
C VAL A 24 5.03 -5.40 -3.80
N ILE A 25 5.72 -6.15 -4.66
CA ILE A 25 5.14 -7.30 -5.37
C ILE A 25 5.12 -8.56 -4.50
N THR A 26 6.08 -8.68 -3.57
CA THR A 26 6.24 -9.87 -2.72
C THR A 26 5.24 -9.93 -1.55
N ARG A 27 4.73 -8.78 -1.08
CA ARG A 27 3.86 -8.73 0.11
C ARG A 27 2.41 -9.09 -0.21
N LYS A 28 1.81 -9.95 0.62
CA LYS A 28 0.40 -10.38 0.50
C LYS A 28 -0.61 -9.35 1.03
N ASN A 29 -0.19 -8.48 1.96
CA ASN A 29 -1.04 -7.42 2.49
C ASN A 29 -0.92 -6.18 1.59
N ALA A 30 -2.02 -5.81 0.94
CA ALA A 30 -2.06 -4.69 0.00
C ALA A 30 -1.63 -3.35 0.63
N VAL A 31 -1.90 -3.14 1.93
CA VAL A 31 -1.46 -1.93 2.64
C VAL A 31 0.06 -1.89 2.77
N HIS A 32 0.70 -3.02 3.09
CA HIS A 32 2.15 -3.10 3.19
C HIS A 32 2.83 -2.94 1.82
N SER A 33 2.23 -3.49 0.76
CA SER A 33 2.68 -3.26 -0.62
C SER A 33 2.62 -1.77 -0.99
N ALA A 34 1.52 -1.09 -0.66
CA ALA A 34 1.37 0.33 -0.96
C ALA A 34 2.36 1.22 -0.19
N LEU A 35 2.62 0.91 1.09
CA LEU A 35 3.65 1.61 1.86
C LEU A 35 5.06 1.40 1.28
N ALA A 36 5.40 0.17 0.88
CA ALA A 36 6.67 -0.12 0.22
C ALA A 36 6.82 0.63 -1.11
N LEU A 37 5.72 0.87 -1.83
CA LEU A 37 5.70 1.61 -3.08
C LEU A 37 6.04 3.09 -2.84
N ILE A 38 5.46 3.70 -1.82
CA ILE A 38 5.78 5.08 -1.41
C ILE A 38 7.27 5.23 -1.11
N VAL A 39 7.85 4.28 -0.37
CA VAL A 39 9.30 4.28 -0.09
C VAL A 39 10.12 4.24 -1.38
N SER A 40 9.72 3.44 -2.38
CA SER A 40 10.42 3.41 -3.68
C SER A 40 10.30 4.74 -4.43
N LEU A 41 9.14 5.41 -4.40
CA LEU A 41 8.92 6.69 -5.07
C LEU A 41 9.71 7.83 -4.40
N LEU A 42 9.84 7.79 -3.07
CA LEU A 42 10.69 8.72 -2.31
C LEU A 42 12.18 8.45 -2.56
N GLY A 43 12.59 7.18 -2.66
CA GLY A 43 13.94 6.80 -3.06
C GLY A 43 14.31 7.35 -4.45
N GLN A 44 13.39 7.28 -5.40
CA GLN A 44 13.56 7.88 -6.72
C GLN A 44 13.64 9.42 -6.67
N ALA A 45 12.85 10.08 -5.81
CA ALA A 45 12.96 11.53 -5.62
C ALA A 45 14.34 11.94 -5.07
N ALA A 46 14.91 11.16 -4.16
CA ALA A 46 16.25 11.39 -3.64
C ALA A 46 17.35 11.16 -4.70
N LEU A 47 17.17 10.18 -5.60
CA LEU A 47 18.05 10.00 -6.77
C LEU A 47 17.96 11.18 -7.74
N TYR A 48 16.77 11.75 -7.97
CA TYR A 48 16.61 12.95 -8.79
C TYR A 48 17.29 14.19 -8.19
N LEU A 49 17.31 14.32 -6.87
CA LEU A 49 18.09 15.37 -6.19
C LEU A 49 19.60 15.20 -6.42
N MET A 50 20.12 13.96 -6.38
CA MET A 50 21.54 13.69 -6.70
C MET A 50 21.89 13.98 -8.16
N LEU A 51 20.93 13.86 -9.07
CA LEU A 51 21.09 14.21 -10.48
C LEU A 51 20.99 15.72 -10.76
N TYR A 52 20.96 16.57 -9.73
CA TYR A 52 20.75 18.01 -9.85
C TYR A 52 19.42 18.36 -10.57
N ALA A 53 18.39 17.54 -10.40
CA ALA A 53 17.06 17.73 -11.00
C ALA A 53 15.99 18.07 -9.93
N PRO A 54 16.04 19.25 -9.28
CA PRO A 54 15.16 19.59 -8.16
C PRO A 54 13.69 19.74 -8.58
N PHE A 55 13.43 20.23 -9.80
CA PHE A 55 12.07 20.34 -10.32
C PHE A 55 11.41 18.97 -10.46
N VAL A 56 12.11 18.01 -11.06
CA VAL A 56 11.62 16.63 -11.25
C VAL A 56 11.42 15.95 -9.90
N ALA A 57 12.35 16.13 -8.95
CA ALA A 57 12.21 15.61 -7.59
C ALA A 57 10.98 16.20 -6.86
N GLY A 58 10.74 17.50 -7.01
CA GLY A 58 9.56 18.17 -6.42
C GLY A 58 8.25 17.63 -7.00
N VAL A 59 8.17 17.50 -8.33
CA VAL A 59 7.01 16.91 -9.01
C VAL A 59 6.80 15.45 -8.60
N GLN A 60 7.88 14.68 -8.42
CA GLN A 60 7.83 13.30 -7.93
C GLN A 60 7.15 13.21 -6.57
N ILE A 61 7.51 14.11 -5.64
CA ILE A 61 6.94 14.13 -4.29
C ILE A 61 5.48 14.58 -4.33
N ILE A 62 5.17 15.66 -5.04
CA ILE A 62 3.82 16.25 -5.04
C ILE A 62 2.82 15.37 -5.80
N LEU A 63 3.14 14.95 -7.02
CA LEU A 63 2.21 14.19 -7.87
C LEU A 63 2.21 12.71 -7.54
N TYR A 64 3.38 12.06 -7.47
CA TYR A 64 3.43 10.61 -7.32
C TYR A 64 3.27 10.18 -5.86
N ALA A 65 4.15 10.64 -4.96
CA ALA A 65 4.10 10.25 -3.55
C ALA A 65 2.92 10.91 -2.77
N GLY A 66 2.55 12.13 -3.16
CA GLY A 66 1.42 12.86 -2.61
C GLY A 66 0.10 12.43 -3.25
N GLY A 67 -0.25 13.03 -4.39
CA GLY A 67 -1.58 12.86 -4.99
C GLY A 67 -1.92 11.42 -5.37
N ILE A 68 -1.14 10.81 -6.28
CA ILE A 68 -1.46 9.50 -6.86
C ILE A 68 -1.41 8.41 -5.77
N MET A 69 -0.38 8.39 -4.93
CA MET A 69 -0.29 7.37 -3.87
C MET A 69 -1.31 7.52 -2.76
N VAL A 70 -1.69 8.73 -2.36
CA VAL A 70 -2.77 8.89 -1.36
C VAL A 70 -4.10 8.38 -1.92
N LEU A 71 -4.41 8.66 -3.19
CA LEU A 71 -5.59 8.10 -3.85
C LEU A 71 -5.51 6.56 -3.93
N PHE A 72 -4.35 6.01 -4.27
CA PHE A 72 -4.16 4.56 -4.35
C PHE A 72 -4.29 3.88 -2.99
N LEU A 73 -3.74 4.49 -1.92
CA LEU A 73 -3.89 4.03 -0.55
C LEU A 73 -5.35 4.03 -0.11
N PHE A 74 -6.09 5.09 -0.44
CA PHE A 74 -7.51 5.17 -0.14
C PHE A 74 -8.28 4.02 -0.79
N VAL A 75 -8.06 3.77 -2.08
CA VAL A 75 -8.68 2.67 -2.82
C VAL A 75 -8.30 1.30 -2.22
N ILE A 76 -7.01 1.07 -1.96
CA ILE A 76 -6.54 -0.21 -1.38
C ILE A 76 -7.15 -0.47 -0.01
N MET A 77 -7.23 0.56 0.83
CA MET A 77 -7.81 0.43 2.17
C MET A 77 -9.29 0.09 2.10
N LEU A 78 -10.06 0.75 1.22
CA LEU A 78 -11.47 0.42 1.00
C LEU A 78 -11.65 -1.04 0.56
N VAL A 79 -10.88 -1.48 -0.44
CA VAL A 79 -10.91 -2.87 -0.93
C VAL A 79 -10.50 -3.87 0.15
N ASN A 80 -9.55 -3.52 1.02
CA ASN A 80 -9.11 -4.38 2.10
C ASN A 80 -10.19 -4.57 3.17
N ILE A 81 -10.95 -3.52 3.48
CA ILE A 81 -12.08 -3.57 4.43
C ILE A 81 -13.21 -4.44 3.89
N GLU A 82 -13.55 -4.31 2.60
CA GLU A 82 -14.59 -5.12 1.97
C GLU A 82 -14.30 -6.62 2.05
N LYS A 83 -13.03 -7.02 1.85
CA LYS A 83 -12.60 -8.41 1.99
C LYS A 83 -12.76 -8.96 3.41
N LEU A 84 -12.59 -8.13 4.44
CA LEU A 84 -12.77 -8.53 5.84
C LEU A 84 -14.26 -8.73 6.18
N ASN A 85 -15.14 -7.87 5.65
CA ASN A 85 -16.57 -7.88 5.98
C ASN A 85 -17.35 -8.99 5.24
N VAL A 86 -16.90 -9.38 4.05
CA VAL A 86 -17.54 -10.45 3.24
C VAL A 86 -17.10 -11.85 3.70
N ALA A 87 -15.94 -12.00 4.32
CA ALA A 87 -15.39 -13.28 4.75
C ALA A 87 -15.98 -13.83 6.05
N ASP A 88 -16.86 -13.08 6.73
CA ASP A 88 -17.42 -13.45 8.02
C ASP A 88 -18.89 -13.89 7.94
N PRO A 89 -19.17 -15.18 7.62
CA PRO A 89 -20.51 -15.74 7.70
C PRO A 89 -20.99 -15.89 9.16
N ALA A 90 -20.12 -15.75 10.17
CA ALA A 90 -20.54 -15.82 11.57
C ALA A 90 -21.34 -14.58 11.97
N LEU A 91 -21.00 -13.38 11.46
CA LEU A 91 -21.80 -12.15 11.67
C LEU A 91 -23.23 -12.26 11.11
N VAL A 92 -23.42 -13.06 10.05
CA VAL A 92 -24.73 -13.33 9.45
C VAL A 92 -25.47 -14.47 10.19
N ALA A 93 -24.75 -15.38 10.84
CA ALA A 93 -25.31 -16.54 11.54
C ALA A 93 -25.99 -16.20 12.89
N HIS A 94 -25.94 -14.96 13.37
CA HIS A 94 -26.68 -14.51 14.55
C HIS A 94 -28.16 -14.22 14.26
N GLN A 95 -28.61 -14.43 13.02
CA GLN A 95 -29.95 -14.05 12.60
C GLN A 95 -31.01 -14.84 13.41
N PRO A 96 -31.86 -14.18 14.23
CA PRO A 96 -32.87 -14.84 15.08
C PRO A 96 -33.99 -15.56 14.31
N ARG A 97 -33.94 -15.52 12.97
CA ARG A 97 -34.91 -16.14 12.05
C ARG A 97 -34.89 -17.66 12.11
N ASP A 98 -33.76 -18.28 12.47
CA ASP A 98 -33.68 -19.74 12.58
C ASP A 98 -34.37 -20.24 13.85
N ARG A 99 -34.30 -19.46 14.93
CA ARG A 99 -35.09 -19.69 16.14
C ARG A 99 -36.58 -19.48 15.92
N LEU A 100 -36.96 -18.47 15.13
CA LEU A 100 -38.36 -18.23 14.78
C LEU A 100 -38.92 -19.36 13.90
N ARG A 101 -38.14 -19.87 12.94
CA ARG A 101 -38.54 -21.00 12.09
C ARG A 101 -38.67 -22.30 12.89
N ALA A 102 -37.74 -22.58 13.81
CA ALA A 102 -37.84 -23.71 14.71
C ALA A 102 -39.05 -23.60 15.67
N ALA A 103 -39.32 -22.39 16.18
CA ALA A 103 -40.48 -22.13 17.05
C ALA A 103 -41.83 -22.22 16.31
N LEU A 104 -41.88 -21.83 15.04
CA LEU A 104 -43.07 -21.97 14.19
C LEU A 104 -43.29 -23.42 13.75
N ALA A 105 -42.22 -24.18 13.49
CA ALA A 105 -42.29 -25.60 13.14
C ALA A 105 -42.73 -26.48 14.32
N ALA A 106 -42.39 -26.11 15.55
CA ALA A 106 -42.83 -26.81 16.77
C ALA A 106 -44.26 -26.45 17.21
N ARG A 107 -44.96 -25.56 16.48
CA ARG A 107 -46.33 -25.11 16.79
C ARG A 107 -47.41 -25.81 15.93
N HIS A 108 -47.01 -26.78 15.10
CA HIS A 108 -47.87 -27.68 14.36
C HIS A 108 -47.66 -29.11 14.85
#